data_AF-A0A9D7KJ30-F1
#
_entry.id   AF-A0A9D7KJ30-F1
#
_cell.length_a   1.000
_cell.length_b   1.000
_cell.length_c   1.000
_cell.angle_alpha   90.00
_cell.angle_beta   90.00
_cell.angle_gamma   90.00
#
_symmetry.space_group_name_H-M   'P 1'
#
loop_
_entity.id
_entity.type
_entity.pdbx_description
1 polymer ?
#
loop_
_entity_poly.entity_id
_entity_poly.type
_entity_poly.pdbx_seq_one_letter_code
_entity_poly.pdbx_strand_id
1 'polypeptide(L)'
;MKTVNRSLQRLFGWSEKGADEGEAVFCNQLEAALPASIQLHRWNLNAISRISRSLNGWGSLPKIIEEQVLDGNTENYKMIAELYSIGNGLKVYDGIYKGLNDPYLIARKNDFEKFLNPLFCQSKTKSEIWTYMG
;
A
#
# COMPACT_ATOMS: atom_id res chain seq x y z
N MET A 1 -33.48 -26.77 -4.59
CA MET A 1 -33.46 -25.68 -3.58
C MET A 1 -32.23 -25.91 -2.70
N LYS A 2 -31.15 -25.12 -2.84
CA LYS A 2 -29.93 -25.31 -2.05
C LYS A 2 -30.13 -24.69 -0.68
N THR A 3 -30.03 -25.50 0.37
CA THR A 3 -30.09 -25.09 1.78
C THR A 3 -28.83 -24.26 2.07
N VAL A 4 -28.95 -22.93 2.02
CA VAL A 4 -27.88 -22.02 2.43
C VAL A 4 -27.79 -22.07 3.96
N ASN A 5 -26.59 -22.38 4.45
CA ASN A 5 -26.27 -22.49 5.88
C ASN A 5 -26.50 -21.13 6.57
N ARG A 6 -27.56 -21.01 7.37
CA ARG A 6 -28.05 -19.75 7.99
C ARG A 6 -27.13 -19.13 9.05
N SER A 7 -26.01 -19.75 9.40
CA SER A 7 -25.13 -19.30 10.49
C SER A 7 -24.23 -18.12 10.13
N LEU A 8 -23.84 -17.94 8.87
CA LEU A 8 -22.93 -16.86 8.44
C LEU A 8 -23.64 -15.51 8.19
N GLN A 9 -24.93 -15.52 7.85
CA GLN A 9 -25.71 -14.29 7.63
C GLN A 9 -25.95 -13.47 8.91
N ARG A 10 -25.62 -14.00 10.09
CA ARG A 10 -25.80 -13.28 11.37
C ARG A 10 -24.62 -12.41 11.79
N LEU A 11 -23.48 -12.47 11.08
CA LEU A 11 -22.24 -11.81 11.54
C LEU A 11 -22.05 -10.40 10.96
N PHE A 12 -22.50 -10.16 9.73
CA PHE A 12 -22.45 -8.83 9.10
C PHE A 12 -23.67 -8.64 8.19
N GLY A 13 -24.36 -7.50 8.32
CA GLY A 13 -25.51 -7.11 7.50
C GLY A 13 -25.15 -5.97 6.53
N TRP A 14 -25.91 -5.85 5.44
CA TRP A 14 -25.78 -4.70 4.53
C TRP A 14 -26.43 -3.46 5.13
N SER A 15 -25.77 -2.30 5.04
CA SER A 15 -26.37 -1.01 5.38
C SER A 15 -27.38 -0.62 4.31
N GLU A 16 -28.61 -0.27 4.70
CA GLU A 16 -29.64 0.24 3.78
C GLU A 16 -29.38 1.70 3.36
N LYS A 17 -28.59 2.44 4.15
CA LYS A 17 -28.34 3.87 3.94
C LYS A 17 -27.04 4.15 3.18
N GLY A 18 -26.20 3.15 2.95
CA GLY A 18 -24.85 3.36 2.42
C GLY A 18 -23.93 3.97 3.48
N ALA A 19 -22.96 4.77 3.03
CA ALA A 19 -22.07 5.57 3.87
C ALA A 19 -21.97 6.99 3.28
N ASP A 20 -22.13 8.00 4.12
CA ASP A 20 -22.01 9.41 3.73
C ASP A 20 -20.58 9.94 3.95
N GLU A 21 -20.23 11.04 3.27
CA GLU A 21 -18.94 11.70 3.46
C GLU A 21 -18.75 12.15 4.91
N GLY A 22 -17.62 11.76 5.51
CA GLY A 22 -17.30 12.08 6.91
C GLY A 22 -17.83 11.07 7.94
N GLU A 23 -18.62 10.07 7.53
CA GLU A 23 -19.00 8.98 8.43
C GLU A 23 -17.82 8.04 8.73
N ALA A 24 -17.78 7.55 9.96
CA ALA A 24 -16.74 6.62 10.38
C ALA A 24 -16.94 5.24 9.73
N VAL A 25 -15.91 4.75 9.02
CA VAL A 25 -15.89 3.41 8.42
C VAL A 25 -14.76 2.60 9.04
N PHE A 26 -15.06 1.38 9.45
CA PHE A 26 -14.09 0.45 10.02
C PHE A 26 -13.83 -0.69 9.04
N CYS A 27 -12.56 -0.96 8.75
CA CYS A 27 -12.13 -2.11 7.97
C CYS A 27 -11.47 -3.13 8.91
N ASN A 28 -11.97 -4.37 8.92
CA ASN A 28 -11.37 -5.46 9.68
C ASN A 28 -10.75 -6.47 8.70
N GLN A 29 -9.46 -6.30 8.43
CA GLN A 29 -8.70 -7.12 7.50
C GLN A 29 -7.42 -7.62 8.15
N LEU A 30 -6.99 -8.85 7.79
CA LEU A 30 -5.65 -9.31 8.07
C LEU A 30 -4.69 -8.64 7.07
N GLU A 31 -3.96 -7.63 7.53
CA GLU A 31 -2.99 -6.94 6.69
C GLU A 31 -1.68 -7.74 6.58
N ALA A 32 -1.10 -7.75 5.38
CA ALA A 32 0.29 -8.16 5.19
C ALA A 32 1.21 -7.07 5.79
N ALA A 33 2.38 -7.46 6.31
CA ALA A 33 3.26 -6.58 7.06
C ALA A 33 3.59 -5.26 6.32
N LEU A 34 3.20 -4.13 6.92
CA LEU A 34 3.50 -2.80 6.43
C LEU A 34 4.81 -2.28 7.06
N PRO A 35 5.80 -1.86 6.25
CA PRO A 35 7.07 -1.36 6.76
C PRO A 35 7.02 0.12 7.20
N ALA A 36 6.00 0.50 7.98
CA ALA A 36 5.79 1.89 8.42
C ALA A 36 6.91 2.43 9.33
N SER A 37 7.65 1.54 9.99
CA SER A 37 8.74 1.87 10.92
C SER A 37 10.12 1.98 10.26
N ILE A 38 10.23 1.81 8.94
CA ILE A 38 11.54 1.91 8.28
C ILE A 38 12.04 3.37 8.35
N GLN A 39 13.33 3.51 8.67
CA GLN A 39 14.01 4.80 8.70
C GLN A 39 14.19 5.38 7.30
N LEU A 40 14.12 6.70 7.16
CA LEU A 40 14.21 7.40 5.88
C LEU A 40 15.50 7.07 5.11
N HIS A 41 16.62 6.87 5.79
CA HIS A 41 17.87 6.46 5.15
C HIS A 41 17.76 5.08 4.46
N ARG A 42 17.04 4.13 5.05
CA ARG A 42 16.75 2.83 4.44
C ARG A 42 15.74 2.93 3.30
N TRP A 43 14.84 3.93 3.32
CA TRP A 43 13.96 4.25 2.18
C TRP A 43 14.77 4.73 0.97
N ASN A 44 15.69 5.68 1.16
CA ASN A 44 16.41 6.30 0.05
C ASN A 44 17.38 5.35 -0.68
N LEU A 45 18.14 4.52 0.05
CA LEU A 45 19.15 3.67 -0.59
C LEU A 45 18.57 2.41 -1.25
N ASN A 46 17.63 1.75 -0.58
CA ASN A 46 17.17 0.42 -0.99
C ASN A 46 15.78 0.42 -1.62
N ALA A 47 14.86 1.30 -1.21
CA ALA A 47 13.51 1.28 -1.76
C ALA A 47 13.47 1.96 -3.14
N ILE A 48 14.00 3.18 -3.27
CA ILE A 48 13.99 3.93 -4.54
C ILE A 48 14.71 3.15 -5.64
N SER A 49 15.92 2.65 -5.37
CA SER A 49 16.72 1.92 -6.36
C SER A 49 16.11 0.57 -6.79
N ARG A 50 15.32 -0.08 -5.93
CA ARG A 50 14.58 -1.32 -6.26
C ARG A 50 13.33 -0.99 -7.07
N ILE A 51 12.58 0.03 -6.65
CA ILE A 51 11.36 0.49 -7.32
C ILE A 51 11.68 0.97 -8.74
N SER A 52 12.71 1.80 -8.92
CA SER A 52 13.14 2.24 -10.25
C SER A 52 13.57 1.07 -11.15
N ARG A 53 14.23 0.05 -10.60
CA ARG A 53 14.56 -1.18 -11.34
C ARG A 53 13.32 -1.95 -11.78
N SER A 54 12.32 -2.08 -10.91
CA SER A 54 11.04 -2.71 -11.25
C SER A 54 10.28 -1.94 -12.32
N LEU A 55 10.19 -0.61 -12.21
CA LEU A 55 9.54 0.24 -13.22
C LEU A 55 10.23 0.14 -14.58
N ASN A 56 11.57 0.18 -14.62
CA ASN A 56 12.33 0.07 -15.87
C ASN A 56 12.28 -1.34 -16.46
N GLY A 57 12.34 -2.38 -15.61
CA GLY A 57 12.35 -3.77 -16.05
C GLY A 57 10.99 -4.28 -16.50
N TRP A 58 9.89 -3.75 -15.95
CA TRP A 58 8.53 -4.19 -16.28
C TRP A 58 7.77 -3.19 -17.15
N GLY A 59 8.27 -1.97 -17.35
CA GLY A 59 7.52 -0.90 -18.00
C GLY A 59 7.08 -1.18 -19.44
N SER A 60 7.79 -2.05 -20.17
CA SER A 60 7.41 -2.45 -21.54
C SER A 60 6.51 -3.69 -21.60
N LEU A 61 6.45 -4.49 -20.53
CA LEU A 61 5.71 -5.76 -20.51
C LEU A 61 4.20 -5.60 -20.74
N PRO A 62 3.51 -4.60 -20.16
CA PRO A 62 2.08 -4.43 -20.41
C PRO A 62 1.75 -4.24 -21.88
N LYS A 63 2.55 -3.44 -22.61
CA LYS A 63 2.31 -3.17 -24.02
C LYS A 63 2.49 -4.42 -24.87
N ILE A 64 3.53 -5.22 -24.60
CA ILE A 64 3.79 -6.49 -25.29
C ILE A 64 2.65 -7.48 -25.04
N ILE A 65 2.18 -7.59 -23.79
CA ILE A 65 1.10 -8.52 -23.44
C ILE A 65 -0.23 -8.03 -24.01
N GLU A 66 -0.49 -6.72 -24.02
CA GLU A 66 -1.67 -6.12 -24.64
C GLU A 66 -1.72 -6.39 -26.15
N GLU A 67 -0.62 -6.15 -26.88
CA GLU A 67 -0.49 -6.47 -28.30
C GLU A 67 -0.77 -7.96 -28.56
N GLN A 68 -0.20 -8.86 -27.77
CA GLN A 68 -0.43 -10.30 -27.90
C GLN A 68 -1.86 -10.74 -27.55
N VAL A 69 -2.53 -10.07 -26.59
CA VAL A 69 -3.94 -10.33 -26.25
C VAL A 69 -4.88 -9.85 -27.36
N LEU A 70 -4.56 -8.71 -27.99
CA LEU A 70 -5.33 -8.16 -29.10
C LEU A 70 -5.13 -8.95 -30.41
N ASP A 71 -3.93 -9.46 -30.65
CA ASP A 71 -3.58 -10.24 -31.85
C ASP A 71 -3.98 -11.73 -31.74
N GLY A 72 -4.02 -12.27 -30.52
CA GLY A 72 -4.14 -13.71 -30.26
C GLY A 72 -5.31 -14.06 -29.37
N ASN A 73 -6.52 -14.05 -29.93
CA ASN A 73 -7.78 -14.53 -29.35
C ASN A 73 -8.00 -14.14 -27.86
N THR A 74 -8.86 -13.14 -27.64
CA THR A 74 -9.29 -12.56 -26.35
C THR A 74 -9.80 -13.55 -25.29
N GLU A 75 -9.86 -14.84 -25.59
CA GLU A 75 -10.23 -15.92 -24.68
C GLU A 75 -9.07 -16.43 -23.82
N ASN A 76 -7.84 -15.93 -24.00
CA ASN A 76 -6.71 -16.26 -23.13
C ASN A 76 -6.78 -15.50 -21.79
N TYR A 77 -7.74 -15.89 -20.94
CA TYR A 77 -8.01 -15.26 -19.65
C TYR A 77 -6.81 -15.23 -18.70
N LYS A 78 -5.89 -16.19 -18.80
CA LYS A 78 -4.67 -16.22 -18.00
C LYS A 78 -3.78 -15.02 -18.34
N MET A 79 -3.59 -14.77 -19.62
CA MET A 79 -2.75 -13.68 -20.10
C MET A 79 -3.35 -12.31 -19.81
N ILE A 80 -4.68 -12.20 -19.89
CA ILE A 80 -5.43 -11.02 -19.46
C ILE A 80 -5.23 -10.77 -17.95
N ALA A 81 -5.32 -11.82 -17.12
CA ALA A 81 -5.08 -11.69 -15.68
C ALA A 81 -3.64 -11.27 -15.35
N GLU A 82 -2.65 -11.75 -16.11
CA GLU A 82 -1.25 -11.35 -15.99
C GLU A 82 -1.06 -9.87 -16.37
N LEU A 83 -1.68 -9.40 -17.46
CA LEU A 83 -1.68 -7.99 -17.86
C LEU A 83 -2.18 -7.08 -16.74
N TYR A 84 -3.34 -7.40 -16.15
CA TYR A 84 -3.91 -6.61 -15.05
C TYR A 84 -3.03 -6.65 -13.80
N SER A 85 -2.45 -7.80 -13.48
CA SER A 85 -1.58 -7.95 -12.31
C SER A 85 -0.30 -7.12 -12.44
N ILE A 86 0.35 -7.18 -13.61
CA ILE A 86 1.56 -6.38 -13.91
C ILE A 86 1.21 -4.90 -13.94
N GLY A 87 0.13 -4.52 -14.62
CA GLY A 87 -0.34 -3.14 -14.69
C GLY A 87 -0.65 -2.54 -13.31
N ASN A 88 -1.30 -3.31 -12.43
CA ASN A 88 -1.56 -2.89 -11.05
C ASN A 88 -0.26 -2.73 -10.26
N GLY A 89 0.67 -3.68 -10.38
CA GLY A 89 1.98 -3.58 -9.72
C GLY A 89 2.74 -2.33 -10.14
N LEU A 90 2.80 -2.03 -11.44
CA LEU A 90 3.45 -0.83 -11.97
C LEU A 90 2.82 0.46 -11.44
N LYS A 91 1.48 0.54 -11.42
CA LYS A 91 0.76 1.70 -10.85
C LYS A 91 1.08 1.92 -9.37
N VAL A 92 1.12 0.84 -8.58
CA VAL A 92 1.49 0.92 -7.15
C VAL A 92 2.93 1.41 -7.00
N TYR A 93 3.88 0.84 -7.75
CA TYR A 93 5.28 1.24 -7.67
C TYR A 93 5.52 2.68 -8.12
N ASP A 94 4.84 3.16 -9.15
CA ASP A 94 4.88 4.55 -9.60
C ASP A 94 4.32 5.50 -8.52
N GLY A 95 3.19 5.14 -7.90
CA GLY A 95 2.62 5.90 -6.78
C GLY A 95 3.57 5.98 -5.58
N ILE A 96 4.20 4.87 -5.20
CA ILE A 96 5.20 4.84 -4.13
C ILE A 96 6.41 5.70 -4.52
N TYR A 97 6.91 5.58 -5.75
CA TYR A 97 8.04 6.38 -6.22
C TYR A 97 7.74 7.89 -6.15
N LYS A 98 6.54 8.30 -6.58
CA LYS A 98 6.09 9.70 -6.48
C LYS A 98 6.02 10.16 -5.03
N GLY A 99 5.42 9.37 -4.15
CA GLY A 99 5.33 9.70 -2.72
C GLY A 99 6.70 9.78 -2.03
N LEU A 100 7.67 8.93 -2.43
CA LEU A 100 9.04 8.97 -1.92
C LEU A 100 9.84 10.17 -2.44
N ASN A 101 9.45 10.76 -3.56
CA ASN A 101 10.07 11.98 -4.08
C ASN A 101 9.26 13.25 -3.73
N ASP A 102 8.16 13.11 -3.00
CA ASP A 102 7.35 14.25 -2.56
C ASP A 102 8.10 15.03 -1.45
N PRO A 103 8.45 16.30 -1.69
CA PRO A 103 9.24 17.07 -0.72
C PRO A 103 8.55 17.24 0.63
N TYR A 104 7.22 17.32 0.64
CA TYR A 104 6.43 17.53 1.85
C TYR A 104 6.38 16.26 2.71
N LEU A 105 6.12 15.10 2.11
CA LEU A 105 6.11 13.82 2.83
C LEU A 105 7.50 13.49 3.40
N ILE A 106 8.57 13.77 2.64
CA ILE A 106 9.95 13.58 3.09
C ILE A 106 10.31 14.54 4.21
N ALA A 107 9.88 15.80 4.15
CA ALA A 107 10.08 16.75 5.25
C ALA A 107 9.39 16.29 6.54
N ARG A 108 8.11 15.87 6.49
CA ARG A 108 7.39 15.38 7.67
C ARG A 108 8.03 14.15 8.29
N LYS A 109 8.50 13.21 7.47
CA LYS A 109 9.19 12.01 7.97
C LYS A 109 10.53 12.36 8.60
N ASN A 110 11.29 13.28 8.01
CA ASN A 110 12.52 13.79 8.61
C ASN A 110 12.28 14.43 9.98
N ASP A 111 11.25 15.27 10.09
CA ASP A 111 10.92 15.93 11.36
C ASP A 111 10.49 14.94 12.42
N PHE A 112 9.68 13.95 12.04
CA PHE A 112 9.30 12.84 12.92
C PHE A 112 10.52 12.04 13.42
N GLU A 113 11.47 11.71 12.54
CA GLU A 113 12.68 10.97 12.93
C GLU A 113 13.62 11.80 13.81
N LYS A 114 13.76 13.11 13.54
CA LYS A 114 14.51 14.04 14.40
C LYS A 114 13.90 14.15 15.78
N PHE A 115 12.58 14.12 15.89
CA PHE A 115 11.88 14.10 17.17
C PHE A 115 12.13 12.79 17.94
N LEU A 116 12.10 11.65 17.24
CA LEU A 116 12.28 10.34 17.86
C LEU A 116 13.71 10.04 18.31
N ASN A 117 14.73 10.42 17.53
CA ASN A 117 16.13 10.04 17.80
C ASN A 117 16.62 10.43 19.22
N PRO A 118 16.37 11.65 19.73
CA PRO A 118 16.70 12.01 21.10
C PRO A 118 15.95 11.19 22.16
N LEU A 119 14.70 10.81 21.90
CA LEU A 119 13.86 10.03 22.82
C LEU A 119 14.34 8.58 22.97
N PHE A 120 15.00 8.03 21.96
CA PHE A 120 15.59 6.68 22.02
C PHE A 120 17.04 6.67 22.53
N CYS A 121 17.81 7.74 22.31
CA CYS A 121 19.18 7.86 22.82
C CYS A 121 19.24 8.23 24.32
N GLN A 122 18.23 8.94 24.82
CA GLN A 122 18.02 9.07 26.26
C GLN A 122 17.24 7.84 26.68
N SER A 123 17.76 6.98 27.56
CA SER A 123 17.05 5.81 28.10
C SER A 123 15.89 6.24 29.01
N LYS A 124 14.98 7.06 28.49
CA LYS A 124 13.84 7.61 29.21
C LYS A 124 12.72 6.59 29.23
N THR A 125 12.16 6.44 30.42
CA THR A 125 11.09 5.47 30.67
C THR A 125 9.83 5.88 29.90
N LYS A 126 8.98 4.91 29.53
CA LYS A 126 7.73 5.13 28.77
C LYS A 126 6.89 6.32 29.31
N SER A 127 6.88 6.54 30.62
CA SER A 127 6.15 7.64 31.28
C SER A 127 6.65 9.04 30.92
N GLU A 128 7.92 9.20 30.59
CA GLU A 128 8.51 10.51 30.27
C GLU A 128 8.25 10.93 28.81
N ILE A 129 7.98 9.97 27.93
CA ILE A 129 7.71 10.21 26.50
C ILE A 129 6.30 10.79 26.30
N TRP A 130 5.30 10.32 27.05
CA TRP A 130 3.91 10.81 26.94
C TRP A 130 3.77 12.29 27.31
N THR A 131 4.58 12.80 28.23
CA THR A 131 4.56 14.22 28.65
C THR A 131 5.02 15.17 27.54
N TYR A 132 5.78 14.68 26.56
CA TYR A 132 6.24 15.47 25.40
C TYR A 132 5.27 15.42 24.20
N MET A 133 4.28 14.54 24.21
CA MET A 133 3.33 14.32 23.12
C MET A 133 1.95 14.94 23.38
N GLY A 134 1.89 16.00 24.20
CA GLY A 134 0.67 16.69 24.62
C GLY A 134 -0.44 16.78 23.58
#